data_AF-A0A2A6NZF2-F1
#
_entry.id   AF-A0A2A6NZF2-F1
#
_cell.length_a   1.000
_cell.length_b   1.000
_cell.length_c   1.000
_cell.angle_alpha   90.00
_cell.angle_beta   90.00
_cell.angle_gamma   90.00
#
_symmetry.space_group_name_H-M   'P 1'
#
loop_
_entity.id
_entity.type
_entity.pdbx_description
1 polymer ?
#
loop_
_entity_poly.entity_id
_entity_poly.type
_entity_poly.pdbx_seq_one_letter_code
_entity_poly.pdbx_strand_id
1 'polypeptide(L)'
;MATELLAVGATAANSSDLVVASGSTVTIGMKGATSGEARVRVQLKDDAGGYTDVSEITPFRPALAITAPGTYRFARVAGATCGVFSA
;
A
#
# COMPACT_ATOMS: atom_id res chain seq x y z
N MET A 1 6.41 -8.67 12.95
CA MET A 1 7.38 -7.54 12.83
C MET A 1 7.02 -6.75 11.60
N ALA A 2 7.21 -5.44 11.61
CA ALA A 2 6.88 -4.63 10.44
C ALA A 2 7.81 -4.95 9.26
N THR A 3 7.25 -5.12 8.06
CA THR A 3 7.98 -5.39 6.82
C THR A 3 7.83 -4.21 5.87
N GLU A 4 8.94 -3.70 5.34
CA GLU A 4 8.90 -2.62 4.35
C GLU A 4 8.33 -3.13 3.02
N LEU A 5 7.32 -2.41 2.50
CA LEU A 5 6.72 -2.68 1.18
C LEU A 5 7.14 -1.62 0.16
N LEU A 6 7.26 -0.37 0.60
CA LEU A 6 7.85 0.73 -0.15
C LEU A 6 8.74 1.56 0.79
N ALA A 7 9.99 1.74 0.37
CA ALA A 7 10.87 2.74 0.96
C ALA A 7 10.26 4.14 0.83
N VAL A 8 10.61 5.00 1.78
CA VAL A 8 10.18 6.41 1.78
C VAL A 8 10.77 7.12 0.57
N GLY A 9 9.92 7.78 -0.23
CA GLY A 9 10.34 8.57 -1.39
C GLY A 9 9.20 9.42 -1.92
N ALA A 10 9.48 10.29 -2.89
CA ALA A 10 8.51 11.23 -3.47
C ALA A 10 8.21 10.97 -4.96
N THR A 11 8.91 10.02 -5.59
CA THR A 11 8.67 9.59 -6.97
C THR A 11 7.60 8.50 -7.02
N ALA A 12 6.84 8.42 -8.12
CA ALA A 12 5.91 7.32 -8.31
C ALA A 12 6.67 5.98 -8.30
N ALA A 13 6.17 5.01 -7.53
CA ALA A 13 6.78 3.69 -7.42
C ALA A 13 5.75 2.66 -6.99
N ASN A 14 5.99 1.41 -7.38
CA ASN A 14 5.18 0.25 -6.98
C ASN A 14 5.98 -0.64 -6.03
N SER A 15 5.31 -1.22 -5.04
CA SER A 15 5.87 -2.31 -4.24
C SER A 15 5.97 -3.60 -5.05
N SER A 16 6.67 -4.59 -4.49
CA SER A 16 6.47 -5.99 -4.85
C SER A 16 5.05 -6.46 -4.46
N ASP A 17 4.63 -7.59 -5.02
CA ASP A 17 3.35 -8.22 -4.68
C ASP A 17 3.33 -8.71 -3.22
N LEU A 18 2.24 -8.40 -2.51
CA LEU A 18 1.93 -8.90 -1.18
C LEU A 18 0.75 -9.86 -1.26
N VAL A 19 0.98 -11.12 -0.91
CA VAL A 19 -0.08 -12.14 -0.85
C VAL A 19 -0.73 -12.14 0.52
N VAL A 20 -2.04 -11.92 0.57
CA VAL A 20 -2.87 -12.08 1.78
C VAL A 20 -3.63 -13.39 1.66
N ALA A 21 -3.34 -14.33 2.57
CA ALA A 21 -4.00 -15.63 2.59
C ALA A 21 -5.42 -15.54 3.15
N SER A 22 -6.28 -16.51 2.80
CA SER A 22 -7.63 -16.62 3.35
C SER A 22 -7.60 -16.72 4.88
N GLY A 23 -8.50 -16.00 5.55
CA GLY A 23 -8.58 -15.94 7.01
C GLY A 23 -7.45 -15.15 7.69
N SER A 24 -6.50 -14.58 6.93
CA SER A 24 -5.47 -13.71 7.47
C SER A 24 -5.92 -12.25 7.44
N THR A 25 -5.45 -11.46 8.41
CA THR A 25 -5.56 -10.01 8.38
C THR A 25 -4.15 -9.43 8.33
N VAL A 26 -3.92 -8.53 7.39
CA VAL A 26 -2.64 -7.80 7.30
C VAL A 26 -2.92 -6.32 7.49
N THR A 27 -2.18 -5.69 8.41
CA THR A 27 -2.27 -4.25 8.60
C THR A 27 -1.25 -3.58 7.69
N ILE A 28 -1.68 -2.61 6.89
CA ILE A 28 -0.79 -1.77 6.08
C ILE A 28 -0.75 -0.39 6.71
N GLY A 29 0.45 0.14 6.91
CA GLY A 29 0.68 1.46 7.47
C GLY A 29 1.50 2.34 6.55
N MET A 30 1.17 3.63 6.51
CA MET A 30 1.98 4.68 5.90
C MET A 30 3.13 5.05 6.84
N LYS A 31 4.30 5.36 6.26
CA LYS A 31 5.47 5.87 6.98
C LYS A 31 6.13 7.02 6.23
N GLY A 32 6.80 7.90 6.97
CA GLY A 32 7.60 8.99 6.39
C GLY A 32 6.78 10.00 5.58
N ALA A 33 5.49 10.14 5.86
CA ALA A 33 4.66 11.16 5.23
C ALA A 33 5.03 12.55 5.75
N THR A 34 5.28 13.49 4.84
CA THR A 34 5.70 14.87 5.18
C THR A 34 4.66 15.93 4.81
N SER A 35 3.65 15.55 4.02
CA SER A 35 2.57 16.42 3.55
C SER A 35 1.24 15.68 3.59
N GLY A 36 0.14 16.41 3.77
CA GLY A 36 -1.23 15.90 3.65
C GLY A 36 -1.58 15.36 2.26
N GLU A 37 -0.78 15.69 1.25
CA GLU A 37 -0.93 15.24 -0.14
C GLU A 37 -0.31 13.86 -0.40
N ALA A 38 0.42 13.29 0.57
CA ALA A 38 0.99 11.95 0.45
C ALA A 38 -0.11 10.92 0.20
N ARG A 39 0.09 10.07 -0.81
CA ARG A 39 -0.93 9.10 -1.21
C ARG A 39 -0.28 7.82 -1.73
N VAL A 40 -0.77 6.70 -1.21
CA VAL A 40 -0.45 5.37 -1.71
C VAL A 40 -1.75 4.68 -2.09
N ARG A 41 -1.87 4.25 -3.34
CA ARG A 41 -2.99 3.46 -3.83
C ARG A 41 -2.78 2.00 -3.45
N VAL A 42 -3.84 1.35 -3.02
CA VAL A 42 -3.86 -0.08 -2.77
C VAL A 42 -4.49 -0.73 -3.99
N GLN A 43 -3.75 -1.59 -4.64
CA GLN A 43 -4.16 -2.23 -5.88
C GLN A 43 -4.33 -3.73 -5.67
N LEU A 44 -5.41 -4.30 -6.19
CA LEU A 44 -5.65 -5.74 -6.20
C LEU A 44 -5.37 -6.29 -7.60
N LYS A 45 -4.63 -7.40 -7.65
CA LYS A 45 -4.34 -8.11 -8.88
C LYS A 45 -5.56 -8.93 -9.33
N ASP A 46 -5.96 -8.77 -10.58
CA ASP A 46 -7.01 -9.58 -11.19
C ASP A 46 -6.48 -10.90 -11.76
N ASP A 47 -7.37 -11.73 -12.30
CA ASP A 47 -7.06 -13.03 -12.90
C ASP A 47 -6.32 -12.94 -14.24
N ALA A 48 -6.35 -11.77 -14.90
CA ALA A 48 -5.57 -11.45 -16.09
C ALA A 48 -4.19 -10.85 -15.76
N GLY A 49 -3.86 -10.68 -14.47
CA GLY A 49 -2.61 -10.07 -13.99
C GLY A 49 -2.59 -8.54 -14.02
N GLY A 50 -3.71 -7.89 -14.34
CA GLY A 50 -3.92 -6.46 -14.20
C GLY A 50 -4.04 -6.04 -12.74
N TYR A 51 -3.89 -4.74 -12.47
CA TYR A 51 -3.99 -4.18 -11.12
C TYR A 51 -5.06 -3.09 -11.10
N THR A 52 -6.06 -3.26 -10.24
CA THR A 52 -7.15 -2.31 -10.07
C THR A 52 -7.02 -1.60 -8.73
N ASP A 53 -7.19 -0.28 -8.71
CA ASP A 53 -7.21 0.52 -7.48
C ASP A 53 -8.47 0.17 -6.66
N VAL A 54 -8.29 -0.37 -5.46
CA VAL A 54 -9.39 -0.78 -4.58
C VAL A 54 -9.49 0.07 -3.31
N SER A 55 -8.43 0.76 -2.93
CA SER A 55 -8.40 1.66 -1.78
C SER A 55 -7.18 2.59 -1.84
N GLU A 56 -7.01 3.42 -0.81
CA GLU A 56 -5.86 4.29 -0.63
C GLU A 56 -5.48 4.45 0.84
N ILE A 57 -4.21 4.78 1.05
CA ILE A 57 -3.63 5.17 2.33
C ILE A 57 -3.15 6.60 2.20
N THR A 58 -3.58 7.44 3.13
CA THR A 58 -3.27 8.88 3.18
C THR A 58 -2.88 9.26 4.61
N PRO A 59 -2.26 10.42 4.85
CA PRO A 59 -1.98 10.89 6.21
C PRO A 59 -3.22 10.97 7.12
N PHE A 60 -4.40 11.19 6.54
CA PHE A 60 -5.67 11.23 7.27
C PHE A 60 -6.27 9.84 7.53
N ARG A 61 -5.81 8.82 6.80
CA ARG A 61 -6.12 7.40 7.00
C ARG A 61 -4.81 6.61 6.90
N PRO A 62 -3.94 6.72 7.91
CA PRO A 62 -2.54 6.29 7.81
C PRO A 62 -2.38 4.77 7.91
N ALA A 63 -3.43 4.03 8.23
CA ALA A 63 -3.43 2.57 8.27
C ALA A 63 -4.71 1.98 7.70
N LEU A 64 -4.59 0.79 7.10
CA LEU A 64 -5.68 0.00 6.54
C LEU A 64 -5.48 -1.47 6.92
N ALA A 65 -6.51 -2.12 7.44
CA ALA A 65 -6.53 -3.57 7.60
C ALA A 65 -7.09 -4.22 6.33
N ILE A 66 -6.32 -5.13 5.73
CA ILE A 66 -6.76 -5.95 4.61
C ILE A 66 -7.14 -7.32 5.15
N THR A 67 -8.42 -7.66 5.06
CA THR A 67 -9.00 -8.93 5.51
C THR A 67 -9.41 -9.83 4.33
N ALA A 68 -9.56 -9.25 3.14
CA ALA A 68 -9.87 -10.01 1.94
C ALA A 68 -8.60 -10.71 1.41
N PRO A 69 -8.68 -12.00 1.05
CA PRO A 69 -7.57 -12.69 0.43
C PRO A 69 -7.31 -12.15 -0.98
N GLY A 70 -6.05 -12.16 -1.39
CA GLY A 70 -5.67 -11.68 -2.71
C GLY A 70 -4.19 -11.34 -2.84
N THR A 71 -3.79 -10.93 -4.04
CA THR A 71 -2.46 -10.40 -4.30
C THR A 71 -2.55 -8.89 -4.46
N TYR A 72 -1.91 -8.16 -3.55
CA TYR A 72 -1.97 -6.71 -3.48
C TYR A 72 -0.66 -6.06 -3.89
N ARG A 73 -0.74 -4.85 -4.45
CA ARG A 73 0.39 -3.98 -4.74
C ARG A 73 0.10 -2.58 -4.25
N PHE A 74 1.13 -1.91 -3.74
CA PHE A 74 1.03 -0.56 -3.23
C PHE A 74 1.72 0.39 -4.19
N ALA A 75 1.00 1.39 -4.68
CA ALA A 75 1.50 2.33 -5.66
C ALA A 75 1.54 3.73 -5.06
N ARG A 76 2.74 4.25 -4.78
CA ARG A 76 2.93 5.63 -4.35
C ARG A 76 2.68 6.58 -5.53
N VAL A 77 1.90 7.62 -5.28
CA VAL A 77 1.71 8.72 -6.22
C VAL A 77 2.87 9.70 -6.09
N ALA A 78 3.39 10.21 -7.21
CA ALA A 78 4.45 11.22 -7.20
C ALA A 78 3.97 12.54 -6.57
N GLY A 79 4.91 13.30 -5.99
CA GLY A 79 4.68 14.69 -5.54
C GLY A 79 4.87 14.89 -4.04
N ALA A 80 4.48 13.91 -3.22
CA ALA A 80 4.64 13.98 -1.77
C ALA A 80 5.36 12.75 -1.21
N THR A 81 6.27 12.99 -0.29
CA THR A 81 7.11 11.93 0.30
C THR A 81 6.28 10.98 1.15
N CYS A 82 6.35 9.68 0.88
CA CYS A 82 5.82 8.62 1.73
C CYS A 82 6.40 7.24 1.38
N GLY A 83 6.20 6.28 2.30
CA GLY A 83 6.42 4.85 2.10
C GLY A 83 5.32 4.05 2.81
N VAL A 84 5.36 2.73 2.67
CA VAL A 84 4.41 1.83 3.34
C VAL A 84 5.09 0.58 3.90
N PHE A 85 4.50 0.03 4.95
CA PHE A 85 4.91 -1.21 5.59
C PHE A 85 3.70 -2.10 5.90
N SER A 86 3.90 -3.40 6.03
CA SER A 86 2.91 -4.33 6.61
C SER A 86 3.30 -4.70 8.05
N ALA A 87 2.32 -4.99 8.90
CA ALA A 87 2.49 -5.44 10.29
C ALA A 87 1.55 -6.58 10.64
#